data_AF-A0A950RMI2-F1
#
_entry.id   AF-A0A950RMI2-F1
#
_cell.length_a   1.000
_cell.length_b   1.000
_cell.length_c   1.000
_cell.angle_alpha   90.00
_cell.angle_beta   90.00
_cell.angle_gamma   90.00
#
_symmetry.space_group_name_H-M   'P 1'
#
loop_
_entity.id
_entity.type
_entity.pdbx_description
1 polymer ?
#
loop_
_entity_poly.entity_id
_entity_poly.type
_entity_poly.pdbx_seq_one_letter_code
_entity_poly.pdbx_strand_id
1 'polypeptide(L)'
;MHDFRANKMHNNSDLPDLIDNVGDAEAEDAEPIGHRLDVYLVNGQLSDVRLDGESVYPTWFKIEWKESGELSAKVKGVRLATRYGDSITIHQGR
;
A
#
# COMPACT_ATOMS: atom_id res chain seq x y z
N MET A 1 9.71 1.44 -81.79
CA MET A 1 8.37 1.39 -81.16
C MET A 1 8.56 1.75 -79.70
N HIS A 2 7.98 2.85 -79.25
CA HIS A 2 7.97 3.26 -77.84
C HIS A 2 7.13 2.27 -77.04
N ASP A 3 7.53 1.96 -75.80
CA ASP A 3 6.57 1.71 -74.74
C ASP A 3 7.11 2.19 -73.39
N PHE A 4 6.40 3.18 -72.85
CA PHE A 4 6.48 3.71 -71.49
C PHE A 4 5.77 2.75 -70.54
N ARG A 5 6.41 2.31 -69.45
CA ARG A 5 5.74 1.90 -68.19
C ARG A 5 6.66 2.27 -67.02
N ALA A 6 6.41 3.42 -66.39
CA ALA A 6 5.54 3.62 -65.22
C ALA A 6 6.20 3.19 -63.91
N ASN A 7 6.73 4.20 -63.21
CA ASN A 7 7.20 4.16 -61.83
C ASN A 7 6.03 3.79 -60.90
N LYS A 8 6.18 2.73 -60.10
CA LYS A 8 5.26 2.43 -59.00
C LYS A 8 6.09 2.25 -57.73
N MET A 9 6.19 3.36 -56.98
CA MET A 9 6.39 3.34 -55.52
C MET A 9 5.27 2.51 -54.86
N HIS A 10 5.48 2.11 -53.61
CA HIS A 10 4.65 1.33 -52.65
C HIS A 10 5.43 0.05 -52.25
N ASN A 11 5.76 -0.25 -50.99
CA ASN A 11 5.28 0.24 -49.71
C ASN A 11 6.39 0.10 -48.65
N ASN A 12 6.52 1.12 -47.80
CA ASN A 12 7.16 0.99 -46.50
C ASN A 12 6.35 -0.01 -45.66
N SER A 13 6.85 -1.21 -45.50
CA SER A 13 6.40 -2.17 -44.51
C SER A 13 7.63 -2.56 -43.71
N ASP A 14 7.90 -1.88 -42.60
CA ASP A 14 8.72 -2.38 -41.48
C ASP A 14 8.84 -1.31 -40.38
N LEU A 15 7.71 -0.86 -39.85
CA LEU A 15 7.65 -0.29 -38.50
C LEU A 15 6.33 -0.73 -37.87
N PRO A 16 6.32 -1.63 -36.88
CA PRO A 16 5.18 -1.71 -35.98
C PRO A 16 5.19 -0.44 -35.12
N ASP A 17 4.06 0.27 -35.13
CA ASP A 17 3.74 1.33 -34.19
C ASP A 17 3.90 0.79 -32.76
N LEU A 18 4.97 1.21 -32.08
CA LEU A 18 5.08 1.04 -30.63
C LEU A 18 4.22 2.14 -30.00
N ILE A 19 2.91 1.87 -29.99
CA ILE A 19 1.91 2.71 -29.35
C ILE A 19 2.22 2.78 -27.86
N ASP A 20 2.21 4.01 -27.34
CA ASP A 20 2.42 4.41 -25.97
C ASP A 20 1.67 3.53 -24.97
N ASN A 21 2.39 2.63 -24.30
CA ASN A 21 1.97 2.16 -22.99
C ASN A 21 2.59 3.08 -21.94
N VAL A 22 2.06 4.31 -21.84
CA VAL A 22 2.02 4.99 -20.55
C VAL A 22 0.99 4.23 -19.73
N GLY A 23 1.39 3.05 -19.26
CA GLY A 23 0.74 2.42 -18.14
C GLY A 23 1.07 3.31 -16.96
N ASP A 24 0.17 4.25 -16.66
CA ASP A 24 -0.03 4.71 -15.31
C ASP A 24 -0.12 3.43 -14.47
N ALA A 25 0.98 3.09 -13.81
CA ALA A 25 0.97 2.05 -12.82
C ALA A 25 0.21 2.66 -11.65
N GLU A 26 -1.12 2.66 -11.77
CA GLU A 26 -2.00 2.73 -10.62
C GLU A 26 -1.47 1.66 -9.67
N ALA A 27 -0.92 2.10 -8.55
CA ALA A 27 -0.44 1.23 -7.50
C ALA A 27 -1.67 0.53 -6.91
N GLU A 28 -2.17 -0.48 -7.63
CA GLU A 28 -3.27 -1.30 -7.19
C GLU A 28 -2.76 -2.14 -6.02
N ASP A 29 -3.15 -1.69 -4.84
CA ASP A 29 -3.35 -2.48 -3.63
C ASP A 29 -2.21 -3.46 -3.31
N ALA A 30 -1.03 -2.90 -3.04
CA ALA A 30 -0.09 -3.62 -2.18
C ALA A 30 -0.72 -3.70 -0.78
N GLU A 31 -1.48 -4.77 -0.53
CA GLU A 31 -1.98 -5.11 0.80
C GLU A 31 -0.81 -5.00 1.80
N PRO A 32 -0.93 -4.21 2.88
CA PRO A 32 0.15 -4.07 3.83
C PRO A 32 0.51 -5.46 4.36
N ILE A 33 1.80 -5.82 4.23
CA ILE A 33 2.33 -7.17 4.55
C ILE A 33 2.18 -7.50 6.07
N GLY A 34 1.65 -6.59 6.89
CA GLY A 34 1.34 -6.79 8.31
C GLY A 34 0.18 -5.93 8.77
N HIS A 35 -0.38 -6.27 9.93
CA HIS A 35 -1.48 -5.53 10.54
C HIS A 35 -1.01 -4.18 11.06
N ARG A 36 -1.93 -3.22 11.12
CA ARG A 36 -1.70 -1.88 11.67
C ARG A 36 -2.60 -1.62 12.87
N LEU A 37 -1.99 -1.31 14.00
CA LEU A 37 -2.66 -0.84 15.20
C LEU A 37 -2.37 0.64 15.45
N ASP A 38 -3.40 1.47 15.43
CA ASP A 38 -3.32 2.86 15.85
C ASP A 38 -4.08 3.06 17.16
N VAL A 39 -3.41 3.64 18.16
CA VAL A 39 -4.02 4.00 19.45
C VAL A 39 -4.05 5.52 19.58
N TYR A 40 -5.24 6.08 19.71
CA TYR A 40 -5.41 7.53 19.78
C TYR A 40 -5.68 7.96 21.20
N LEU A 41 -4.81 8.83 21.71
CA LEU A 41 -4.96 9.48 23.01
C LEU A 41 -5.31 10.96 22.81
N VAL A 42 -6.23 11.49 23.62
CA VAL A 42 -6.55 12.92 23.71
C VAL A 42 -6.42 13.32 25.16
N ASN A 43 -5.59 14.33 25.46
CA ASN A 43 -5.30 14.72 26.85
C ASN A 43 -4.81 13.56 27.73
N GLY A 44 -4.04 12.63 27.14
CA GLY A 44 -3.55 11.42 27.81
C GLY A 44 -4.63 10.35 28.07
N GLN A 45 -5.88 10.58 27.65
CA GLN A 45 -6.96 9.62 27.76
C GLN A 45 -7.20 8.88 26.45
N LEU A 46 -7.56 7.60 26.54
CA LEU A 46 -7.88 6.80 25.37
C LEU A 46 -9.16 7.31 24.69
N SER A 47 -9.03 7.66 23.42
CA SER A 47 -10.14 8.17 22.59
C SER A 47 -10.61 7.17 21.54
N ASP A 48 -9.68 6.43 20.91
CA ASP A 48 -10.00 5.43 19.88
C ASP A 48 -8.86 4.40 19.79
N VAL A 49 -9.19 3.21 19.27
CA VAL A 49 -8.24 2.15 18.90
C VAL A 49 -8.66 1.65 17.54
N ARG A 50 -7.76 1.65 16.56
CA ARG A 50 -8.03 1.19 15.21
C ARG A 50 -7.15 0.02 14.83
N LEU A 51 -7.76 -1.05 14.34
CA LEU A 51 -7.08 -2.17 13.73
C LEU A 51 -7.34 -2.12 12.23
N ASP A 52 -6.27 -2.03 11.44
CA ASP A 52 -6.33 -1.96 9.97
C ASP A 52 -7.26 -0.83 9.47
N GLY A 53 -7.26 0.30 10.19
CA GLY A 53 -8.09 1.46 9.89
C GLY A 53 -9.52 1.41 10.47
N GLU A 54 -10.00 0.25 10.92
CA GLU A 54 -11.32 0.10 11.52
C GLU A 54 -11.28 0.37 13.03
N SER A 55 -12.19 1.20 13.54
CA SER A 55 -12.32 1.41 14.98
C SER A 55 -12.85 0.16 15.68
N VAL A 56 -12.08 -0.31 16.65
CA VAL A 56 -12.44 -1.43 17.51
C VAL A 56 -12.79 -0.97 18.93
N TYR A 57 -12.80 0.34 19.18
CA TYR A 57 -13.18 0.90 20.47
C TYR A 57 -14.71 0.80 20.70
N PRO A 58 -15.17 0.48 21.92
CA PRO A 58 -14.40 0.10 23.11
C PRO A 58 -14.01 -1.38 23.07
N THR A 59 -12.72 -1.68 23.16
CA THR A 59 -12.20 -3.06 23.32
C THR A 59 -10.94 -3.03 24.18
N TRP A 60 -10.74 -4.10 24.96
CA TRP A 60 -9.49 -4.33 25.68
C TRP A 60 -8.34 -4.64 24.73
N PHE A 61 -7.21 -3.98 24.94
CA PHE A 61 -5.97 -4.26 24.23
C PHE A 61 -4.78 -4.17 25.18
N LYS A 62 -3.65 -4.71 24.76
CA LYS A 62 -2.37 -4.63 25.46
C LYS A 62 -1.27 -4.25 24.48
N ILE A 63 -0.38 -3.35 24.89
CA ILE A 63 0.88 -3.05 24.21
C ILE A 63 2.03 -3.41 25.16
N GLU A 64 3.07 -4.05 24.63
CA GLU A 64 4.30 -4.37 25.34
C GLU A 64 5.51 -3.89 24.56
N TRP A 65 6.42 -3.19 25.24
CA TRP A 65 7.73 -2.80 24.76
C TRP A 65 8.74 -3.88 25.13
N LYS A 66 9.53 -4.32 24.15
CA LYS A 66 10.62 -5.28 24.36
C LYS A 66 11.95 -4.54 24.51
N GLU A 67 12.89 -5.16 25.22
CA GLU A 67 14.24 -4.60 25.42
C GLU A 67 14.98 -4.38 24.09
N SER A 68 14.68 -5.17 23.05
CA SER A 68 15.24 -5.01 21.71
C SER A 68 14.73 -3.79 20.95
N GLY A 69 13.79 -3.01 21.52
CA GLY A 69 13.13 -1.90 20.84
C GLY A 69 11.90 -2.31 20.01
N GLU A 70 11.59 -3.61 19.94
CA GLU A 70 10.37 -4.10 19.30
C GLU A 70 9.11 -3.81 20.13
N LEU A 71 7.98 -3.66 19.45
CA LEU A 71 6.67 -3.57 20.08
C LEU A 71 5.84 -4.82 19.73
N SER A 72 5.01 -5.24 20.68
CA SER A 72 3.99 -6.25 20.43
C SER A 72 2.65 -5.81 21.03
N ALA A 73 1.55 -6.20 20.40
CA ALA A 73 0.21 -5.89 20.86
C ALA A 73 -0.76 -7.05 20.71
N LYS A 74 -1.84 -7.00 21.49
CA LYS A 74 -2.98 -7.90 21.32
C LYS A 74 -4.29 -7.11 21.42
N VAL A 75 -5.15 -7.26 20.42
CA VAL A 75 -6.47 -6.60 20.34
C VAL A 75 -7.42 -7.48 19.54
N LYS A 76 -8.69 -7.62 19.96
CA LYS A 76 -9.72 -8.44 19.26
C LYS A 76 -9.28 -9.89 18.89
N GLY A 77 -8.32 -10.46 19.61
CA GLY A 77 -7.76 -11.79 19.30
C GLY A 77 -6.60 -11.78 18.30
N VAL A 78 -6.36 -10.66 17.61
CA VAL A 78 -5.19 -10.44 16.75
C VAL A 78 -3.97 -10.13 17.60
N ARG A 79 -2.83 -10.72 17.23
CA ARG A 79 -1.51 -10.46 17.83
C ARG A 79 -0.66 -9.77 16.78
N LEU A 80 -0.10 -8.62 17.16
CA LEU A 80 0.80 -7.84 16.32
C LEU A 80 2.19 -7.85 16.94
N ALA A 81 3.24 -7.89 16.13
CA ALA A 81 4.60 -7.58 16.56
C ALA A 81 5.41 -6.95 15.43
N THR A 82 6.14 -5.87 15.74
CA THR A 82 6.90 -5.11 14.73
C THR A 82 7.98 -5.94 14.04
N ARG A 83 8.50 -6.98 14.72
CA ARG A 83 9.44 -7.94 14.12
C ARG A 83 8.85 -8.76 12.96
N TYR A 84 7.53 -8.83 12.84
CA TYR A 84 6.82 -9.56 11.78
C TYR A 84 6.30 -8.64 10.69
N GLY A 85 6.65 -7.34 10.72
CA GLY A 85 6.18 -6.36 9.74
C GLY A 85 4.89 -5.64 10.14
N ASP A 86 4.32 -5.94 11.31
CA ASP A 86 3.17 -5.20 11.84
C ASP A 86 3.59 -3.78 12.28
N SER A 87 2.65 -2.85 12.27
CA SER A 87 2.87 -1.49 12.76
C SER A 87 2.00 -1.20 13.98
N ILE A 88 2.60 -0.57 14.99
CA ILE A 88 1.91 -0.16 16.22
C ILE A 88 2.28 1.29 16.49
N THR A 89 1.29 2.19 16.42
CA THR A 89 1.48 3.64 16.58
C THR A 89 0.57 4.18 17.68
N ILE A 90 1.12 5.02 18.56
CA ILE A 90 0.35 5.75 19.58
C ILE A 90 0.32 7.22 19.18
N HIS A 91 -0.86 7.71 18.80
CA HIS A 91 -1.11 9.09 18.41
C HIS A 91 -1.48 9.91 19.64
N GLN A 92 -0.79 11.03 19.84
CA GLN A 92 -1.03 11.94 20.96
C GLN A 92 -1.70 13.21 20.43
N GLY A 93 -3.02 13.30 20.60
CA GLY A 93 -3.79 14.53 20.44
C GLY A 93 -3.53 15.45 21.63
N ARG A 94 -3.10 16.69 21.33
CA ARG A 94 -3.00 17.77 22.32
C ARG A 94 -4.37 18.32 22.68
#